data_AF-A0A3D2KKV6-F1
#
_entry.id   AF-A0A3D2KKV6-F1
#
_cell.length_a   1.000
_cell.length_b   1.000
_cell.length_c   1.000
_cell.angle_alpha   90.00
_cell.angle_beta   90.00
_cell.angle_gamma   90.00
#
_symmetry.space_group_name_H-M   'P 1'
#
loop_
_entity.id
_entity.type
_entity.pdbx_description
1 polymer ?
#
loop_
_entity_poly.entity_id
_entity_poly.type
_entity_poly.pdbx_seq_one_letter_code
_entity_poly.pdbx_strand_id
1 'polypeptide(L)'
;YVNQRWLGGMLTNFSTIKTRVERLRELEALMETDQFSLLPKKEQRQLLHEKAKLEKYLKGIKDMSELPDAVYIVDPRRENIAVKEARRLEIPIVAIVDTNCDPDEIDYVIPGNDDAIRAVKLITSRLADAVLEGRQIAADRQAEAEAEAASGPLEEVPGDEDWVPEEEEGEGESAEARGEEEEEPVVSALDR
;
A
#
# COMPACT_ATOMS: atom_id res chain seq x y z
N TYR A 1 8.28 -9.35 -2.80
CA TYR A 1 8.85 -10.52 -3.51
C TYR A 1 8.99 -11.71 -2.56
N VAL A 2 9.01 -12.93 -3.09
CA VAL A 2 9.28 -14.17 -2.34
C VAL A 2 10.36 -14.93 -3.10
N ASN A 3 11.46 -15.28 -2.43
CA ASN A 3 12.60 -16.00 -3.04
C ASN A 3 13.01 -17.26 -2.27
N GLN A 4 12.35 -17.52 -1.14
CA GLN A 4 12.47 -18.76 -0.41
C GLN A 4 11.20 -19.57 -0.69
N ARG A 5 10.81 -20.46 0.23
CA ARG A 5 9.61 -21.25 0.10
C ARG A 5 8.34 -20.40 0.24
N TRP A 6 7.39 -20.59 -0.67
CA TRP A 6 6.02 -20.13 -0.52
C TRP A 6 5.32 -20.82 0.65
N LEU A 7 4.82 -20.06 1.61
CA LEU A 7 4.05 -20.60 2.73
C LEU A 7 2.58 -20.68 2.30
N GLY A 8 1.95 -21.83 2.47
CA GLY A 8 0.52 -21.97 2.19
C GLY A 8 -0.30 -21.00 3.05
N GLY A 9 -1.25 -20.32 2.43
CA GLY A 9 -2.05 -19.26 3.05
C GLY A 9 -1.44 -17.86 2.90
N MET A 10 -0.39 -17.68 2.10
CA MET A 10 0.26 -16.37 1.89
C MET A 10 -0.71 -15.32 1.34
N LEU A 11 -1.56 -15.70 0.38
CA LEU A 11 -2.58 -14.79 -0.17
C LEU A 11 -3.93 -15.06 0.47
N THR A 12 -4.27 -16.34 0.64
CA THR A 12 -5.63 -16.72 1.04
C THR A 12 -5.92 -16.60 2.54
N ASN A 13 -4.88 -16.56 3.38
CA ASN A 13 -4.98 -16.25 4.80
C ASN A 13 -4.10 -15.04 5.16
N PHE A 14 -4.28 -13.96 4.39
CA PHE A 14 -3.45 -12.77 4.50
C PHE A 14 -3.52 -12.11 5.89
N SER A 15 -4.65 -12.17 6.59
CA SER A 15 -4.78 -11.62 7.94
C SER A 15 -3.78 -12.25 8.93
N THR A 16 -3.61 -13.57 8.88
CA THR A 16 -2.64 -14.27 9.74
C THR A 16 -1.20 -13.94 9.35
N ILE A 17 -0.93 -13.83 8.05
CA ILE A 17 0.40 -13.47 7.53
C ILE A 17 0.76 -12.04 7.93
N LYS A 18 -0.20 -11.12 7.89
CA LYS A 18 -0.03 -9.74 8.34
C LYS A 18 0.38 -9.66 9.80
N THR A 19 -0.27 -10.42 10.69
CA THR A 19 0.16 -10.52 12.10
C THR A 19 1.60 -11.05 12.24
N ARG A 20 2.03 -11.97 11.37
CA ARG A 20 3.43 -12.46 11.37
C ARG A 20 4.42 -11.42 10.84
N VAL A 21 4.01 -10.57 9.89
CA VAL A 21 4.81 -9.43 9.41
C VAL A 21 4.91 -8.35 10.48
N GLU A 22 3.82 -8.05 11.18
CA GLU A 22 3.81 -7.14 12.33
C GLU A 22 4.74 -7.64 13.42
N ARG A 23 4.69 -8.94 13.74
CA ARG A 23 5.64 -9.58 14.67
C ARG A 23 7.09 -9.41 14.25
N LEU A 24 7.40 -9.50 12.95
CA LEU A 24 8.75 -9.25 12.44
C LEU A 24 9.18 -7.79 12.68
N ARG A 25 8.28 -6.83 12.44
CA ARG A 25 8.54 -5.40 12.69
C ARG A 25 8.75 -5.11 14.17
N GLU A 26 7.97 -5.72 15.06
CA GLU A 26 8.16 -5.63 16.51
C GLU A 26 9.53 -6.15 16.94
N LEU A 27 9.96 -7.30 16.41
CA LEU A 27 11.26 -7.89 16.73
C LEU A 27 12.42 -7.01 16.24
N GLU A 28 12.28 -6.36 15.09
CA GLU A 28 13.27 -5.39 14.61
C GLU A 28 13.34 -4.16 15.51
N ALA A 29 12.20 -3.56 15.86
CA ALA A 29 12.14 -2.41 16.76
C ALA A 29 12.70 -2.72 18.17
N LEU A 30 12.39 -3.92 18.68
CA LEU A 30 12.94 -4.38 19.96
C LEU A 30 14.47 -4.50 19.91
N MET A 31 15.03 -4.97 18.79
CA MET A 31 16.47 -5.11 18.61
C MET A 31 17.19 -3.77 18.45
N GLU A 32 16.52 -2.75 17.94
CA GLU A 32 17.04 -1.38 17.86
C GLU A 32 17.03 -0.69 19.23
N THR A 33 16.19 -1.14 20.15
CA THR A 33 16.08 -0.60 21.49
C THR A 33 17.09 -1.23 22.45
N ASP A 34 17.62 -0.45 23.39
CA ASP A 34 18.54 -0.94 24.43
C ASP A 34 17.95 -2.06 25.31
N GLN A 35 16.63 -2.23 25.33
CA GLN A 35 15.91 -3.27 26.06
C GLN A 35 16.34 -4.69 25.66
N PHE A 36 16.71 -4.92 24.39
CA PHE A 36 17.17 -6.24 23.93
C PHE A 36 18.45 -6.69 24.63
N SER A 37 19.35 -5.74 24.93
CA SER A 37 20.64 -6.03 25.58
C SER A 37 20.47 -6.45 27.05
N LEU A 38 19.39 -6.01 27.69
CA LEU A 38 19.06 -6.30 29.09
C LEU A 38 18.47 -7.71 29.27
N LEU A 39 17.99 -8.35 28.20
CA LEU A 39 17.39 -9.68 28.27
C LEU A 39 18.44 -10.76 28.54
N PRO A 40 18.08 -11.89 29.17
CA PRO A 40 18.97 -13.04 29.31
C PRO A 40 19.45 -13.57 27.95
N LYS A 41 20.72 -13.99 27.87
CA LYS A 41 21.33 -14.54 26.62
C LYS A 41 20.53 -15.71 26.00
N LYS A 42 19.77 -16.45 26.81
CA LYS A 42 18.90 -17.54 26.33
C LYS A 42 17.72 -16.99 25.52
N GLU A 43 17.06 -15.95 26.02
CA GLU A 43 15.93 -15.29 25.38
C GLU A 43 16.38 -14.52 24.15
N GLN A 44 17.52 -13.79 24.24
CA GLN A 44 18.12 -13.13 23.08
C GLN A 44 18.33 -14.11 21.91
N ARG A 45 18.86 -15.30 22.16
CA ARG A 45 19.04 -16.33 21.12
C ARG A 45 17.72 -16.82 20.53
N GLN A 46 16.67 -16.96 21.34
CA GLN A 46 15.36 -17.37 20.86
C GLN A 46 14.75 -16.31 19.94
N LEU A 47 14.79 -15.04 20.35
CA LEU A 47 14.30 -13.91 19.55
C LEU A 47 15.08 -13.74 18.24
N LEU A 48 16.41 -13.90 18.28
CA LEU A 48 17.24 -13.89 17.07
C LEU A 48 16.88 -15.02 16.11
N HIS A 49 16.62 -16.22 16.63
CA HIS A 49 16.21 -17.35 15.79
C HIS A 49 14.81 -17.14 15.19
N GLU A 50 13.87 -16.61 15.99
CA GLU A 50 12.53 -16.26 15.53
C GLU A 50 12.59 -15.20 14.42
N LYS A 51 13.31 -14.11 14.64
CA LYS A 51 13.54 -13.06 13.64
C LYS A 51 14.15 -13.64 12.37
N ALA A 52 15.25 -14.39 12.47
CA ALA A 52 15.92 -14.95 11.30
C ALA A 52 14.99 -15.86 10.48
N LYS A 53 14.11 -16.62 11.15
CA LYS A 53 13.10 -17.45 10.48
C LYS A 53 12.05 -16.60 9.78
N LEU A 54 11.50 -15.59 10.44
CA LEU A 54 10.49 -14.70 9.86
C LEU A 54 11.05 -13.88 8.71
N GLU A 55 12.23 -13.29 8.88
CA GLU A 55 12.93 -12.51 7.85
C GLU A 55 13.22 -13.34 6.61
N LYS A 56 13.64 -14.60 6.78
CA LYS A 56 13.90 -15.51 5.66
C LYS A 56 12.69 -15.66 4.73
N TYR A 57 11.48 -15.78 5.26
CA TYR A 57 10.29 -16.05 4.43
C TYR A 57 9.47 -14.79 4.10
N LEU A 58 9.40 -13.82 5.01
CA LEU A 58 8.46 -12.70 4.93
C LEU A 58 9.10 -11.36 4.55
N LYS A 59 10.44 -11.28 4.43
CA LYS A 59 11.14 -10.02 4.13
C LYS A 59 10.55 -9.25 2.95
N GLY A 60 10.25 -9.93 1.85
CA GLY A 60 9.75 -9.23 0.66
C GLY A 60 8.24 -8.99 0.64
N ILE A 61 7.48 -9.43 1.65
CA ILE A 61 6.05 -9.10 1.83
C ILE A 61 5.91 -8.01 2.92
N LYS A 62 7.02 -7.61 3.56
CA LYS A 62 7.03 -6.66 4.67
C LYS A 62 6.36 -5.33 4.33
N ASP A 63 6.53 -4.83 3.12
CA ASP A 63 6.01 -3.53 2.70
C ASP A 63 4.60 -3.60 2.11
N MET A 64 4.02 -4.81 2.03
CA MET A 64 2.71 -5.04 1.46
C MET A 64 1.60 -4.80 2.51
N SER A 65 0.75 -3.81 2.28
CA SER A 65 -0.38 -3.47 3.17
C SER A 65 -1.66 -4.23 2.84
N GLU A 66 -1.87 -4.51 1.55
CA GLU A 66 -3.10 -5.06 0.97
C GLU A 66 -2.79 -6.27 0.08
N LEU A 67 -3.82 -6.95 -0.40
CA LEU A 67 -3.64 -8.05 -1.35
C LEU A 67 -3.11 -7.49 -2.69
N PRO A 68 -2.23 -8.23 -3.39
CA PRO A 68 -1.75 -7.79 -4.69
C PRO A 68 -2.83 -7.93 -5.76
N ASP A 69 -2.94 -6.93 -6.64
CA ASP A 69 -3.85 -6.95 -7.79
C ASP A 69 -3.34 -7.82 -8.96
N ALA A 70 -2.06 -8.19 -8.96
CA ALA A 70 -1.48 -9.11 -9.92
C ALA A 70 -0.28 -9.84 -9.31
N VAL A 71 -0.03 -11.08 -9.75
CA VAL A 71 1.12 -11.86 -9.30
C VAL A 71 1.98 -12.30 -10.49
N TYR A 72 3.28 -12.11 -10.35
CA TYR A 72 4.27 -12.65 -11.27
C TYR A 72 4.92 -13.92 -10.68
N ILE A 73 4.84 -15.03 -11.41
CA ILE A 73 5.35 -16.34 -10.99
C ILE A 73 6.39 -16.86 -11.99
N VAL A 74 7.48 -17.41 -11.46
CA VAL A 74 8.48 -18.16 -12.24
C VAL A 74 8.31 -19.63 -11.92
N ASP A 75 8.22 -20.49 -12.94
CA ASP A 75 7.95 -21.92 -12.81
C ASP A 75 6.64 -22.23 -12.04
N PRO A 76 5.48 -22.10 -12.70
CA PRO A 76 4.15 -22.44 -12.16
C PRO A 76 4.04 -23.86 -11.60
N ARG A 77 4.80 -24.81 -12.17
CA ARG A 77 4.77 -26.21 -11.74
C ARG A 77 5.39 -26.38 -10.36
N ARG A 78 6.52 -25.72 -10.09
CA ARG A 78 7.11 -25.71 -8.74
C ARG A 78 6.31 -24.88 -7.76
N GLU A 79 5.80 -23.73 -8.18
CA GLU A 79 5.05 -22.80 -7.34
C GLU A 79 3.53 -22.99 -7.43
N ASN A 80 3.09 -24.25 -7.51
CA ASN A 80 1.68 -24.61 -7.68
C ASN A 80 0.75 -24.11 -6.56
N ILE A 81 1.28 -23.94 -5.34
CA ILE A 81 0.51 -23.38 -4.20
C ILE A 81 0.20 -21.91 -4.47
N ALA A 82 1.18 -21.15 -4.97
CA ALA A 82 0.99 -19.74 -5.30
C ALA A 82 -0.05 -19.57 -6.42
N VAL A 83 0.04 -20.38 -7.47
CA VAL A 83 -0.93 -20.41 -8.59
C VAL A 83 -2.33 -20.70 -8.08
N LYS A 84 -2.50 -21.75 -7.27
CA LYS A 84 -3.82 -22.14 -6.73
C LYS A 84 -4.42 -21.07 -5.81
N GLU A 85 -3.59 -20.43 -5.00
CA GLU A 85 -4.05 -19.36 -4.12
C GLU A 85 -4.45 -18.10 -4.89
N ALA A 86 -3.64 -17.68 -5.87
CA ALA A 86 -3.94 -16.54 -6.72
C ALA A 86 -5.23 -16.76 -7.52
N ARG A 87 -5.39 -17.95 -8.13
CA ARG A 87 -6.59 -18.34 -8.87
C ARG A 87 -7.85 -18.35 -7.99
N ARG A 88 -7.73 -18.81 -6.74
CA ARG A 88 -8.86 -18.83 -5.80
C ARG A 88 -9.34 -17.42 -5.43
N LEU A 89 -8.43 -16.44 -5.44
CA LEU A 89 -8.73 -15.05 -5.15
C LEU A 89 -9.00 -14.23 -6.42
N GLU A 90 -9.05 -14.88 -7.59
CA GLU A 90 -9.25 -14.24 -8.89
C GLU A 90 -8.18 -13.16 -9.21
N ILE A 91 -6.97 -13.34 -8.67
CA ILE A 91 -5.85 -12.44 -8.92
C ILE A 91 -5.19 -12.86 -10.24
N PRO A 92 -5.05 -11.96 -11.23
CA PRO A 92 -4.43 -12.28 -12.52
C PRO A 92 -2.98 -12.72 -12.36
N ILE A 93 -2.65 -13.81 -13.05
CA ILE A 93 -1.35 -14.46 -12.98
C ILE A 93 -0.57 -14.20 -14.26
N VAL A 94 0.61 -13.61 -14.12
CA VAL A 94 1.62 -13.49 -15.18
C VAL A 94 2.72 -14.49 -14.89
N ALA A 95 3.02 -15.41 -15.79
CA ALA A 95 4.06 -16.40 -15.51
C ALA A 95 4.89 -16.83 -16.72
N ILE A 96 6.14 -17.22 -16.44
CA ILE A 96 7.01 -17.89 -17.42
C ILE A 96 6.60 -19.36 -17.50
N VAL A 97 6.21 -19.81 -18.68
CA VAL A 97 5.80 -21.19 -18.95
C VAL A 97 6.84 -21.86 -19.83
N ASP A 98 7.38 -22.97 -19.33
CA ASP A 98 8.21 -23.89 -20.10
C ASP A 98 7.41 -25.12 -20.58
N THR A 99 8.05 -26.01 -21.33
CA THR A 99 7.49 -27.24 -21.91
C THR A 99 6.76 -28.18 -20.93
N ASN A 100 6.96 -28.01 -19.63
CA ASN A 100 6.47 -28.92 -18.60
C ASN A 100 5.32 -28.34 -17.74
N CYS A 101 4.84 -27.14 -18.08
CA CYS A 101 3.81 -26.40 -17.36
C CYS A 101 2.53 -26.31 -18.20
N ASP A 102 1.38 -26.47 -17.55
CA ASP A 102 0.07 -26.32 -18.19
C ASP A 102 -0.29 -24.81 -18.29
N PRO A 103 -0.44 -24.24 -19.51
CA PRO A 103 -0.70 -22.80 -19.68
C PRO A 103 -2.12 -22.40 -19.28
N ASP A 104 -3.04 -23.35 -19.14
CA ASP A 104 -4.46 -23.11 -18.86
C ASP A 104 -4.70 -22.57 -17.43
N GLU A 105 -3.74 -22.71 -16.52
CA GLU A 105 -3.82 -22.19 -15.16
C GLU A 105 -3.38 -20.72 -15.05
N ILE A 106 -2.96 -20.09 -16.15
CA ILE A 106 -2.26 -18.79 -16.18
C ILE A 106 -2.97 -17.84 -17.15
N ASP A 107 -3.23 -16.61 -16.70
CA ASP A 107 -3.93 -15.61 -17.52
C ASP A 107 -3.03 -14.99 -18.58
N TYR A 108 -1.79 -14.66 -18.19
CA TYR A 108 -0.80 -14.04 -19.08
C TYR A 108 0.46 -14.91 -19.16
N VAL A 109 0.51 -15.72 -20.23
CA VAL A 109 1.57 -16.68 -20.46
C VAL A 109 2.74 -16.04 -21.19
N ILE A 110 3.94 -16.14 -20.61
CA ILE A 110 5.21 -15.78 -21.26
C ILE A 110 5.95 -17.09 -21.59
N PRO A 111 5.97 -17.52 -22.87
CA PRO A 111 6.70 -18.72 -23.25
C PRO A 111 8.20 -18.48 -23.07
N GLY A 112 8.87 -19.32 -22.29
CA GLY A 112 10.29 -19.14 -22.00
C GLY A 112 10.89 -20.27 -21.18
N ASN A 113 12.22 -20.31 -21.16
CA ASN A 113 12.95 -21.28 -20.34
C ASN A 113 13.09 -20.74 -18.91
N ASP A 114 12.54 -21.47 -17.95
CA ASP A 114 12.55 -21.18 -16.51
C ASP A 114 13.77 -21.78 -15.77
N ASP A 115 14.36 -22.87 -16.28
CA ASP A 115 15.59 -23.48 -15.73
C ASP A 115 16.83 -22.59 -15.93
N ALA A 116 16.86 -21.77 -16.99
CA ALA A 116 18.01 -20.95 -17.33
C ALA A 116 18.02 -19.61 -16.58
N ILE A 117 18.99 -19.45 -15.65
CA ILE A 117 19.19 -18.20 -14.88
C ILE A 117 19.25 -16.95 -15.79
N ARG A 118 19.90 -17.06 -16.97
CA ARG A 118 20.00 -15.93 -17.91
C ARG A 118 18.64 -15.55 -18.51
N ALA A 119 17.80 -16.54 -18.83
CA ALA A 119 16.48 -16.32 -19.40
C ALA A 119 15.55 -15.71 -18.35
N VAL A 120 15.50 -16.30 -17.15
CA VAL A 120 14.74 -15.75 -16.02
C VAL A 120 15.19 -14.32 -15.73
N LYS A 121 16.50 -14.06 -15.62
CA LYS A 121 17.01 -12.71 -15.36
C LYS A 121 16.58 -11.71 -16.43
N LEU A 122 16.66 -12.09 -17.71
CA LEU A 122 16.27 -11.24 -18.83
C LEU A 122 14.78 -10.90 -18.81
N ILE A 123 13.92 -11.90 -18.61
CA ILE A 123 12.47 -11.70 -18.60
C ILE A 123 12.07 -10.87 -17.37
N THR A 124 12.58 -11.25 -16.20
CA THR A 124 12.25 -10.56 -14.94
C THR A 124 12.74 -9.11 -14.95
N SER A 125 13.92 -8.82 -15.53
CA SER A 125 14.41 -7.44 -15.61
C SER A 125 13.53 -6.59 -16.51
N ARG A 126 13.13 -7.11 -17.68
CA ARG A 126 12.23 -6.40 -18.58
C ARG A 126 10.85 -6.15 -17.97
N LEU A 127 10.35 -7.11 -17.19
CA LEU A 127 9.11 -6.94 -16.45
C LEU A 127 9.25 -5.87 -15.36
N ALA A 128 10.37 -5.85 -14.64
CA ALA A 128 10.66 -4.83 -13.64
C ALA A 128 10.73 -3.43 -14.25
N ASP A 129 11.41 -3.29 -15.40
CA ASP A 129 11.49 -2.04 -16.15
C ASP A 129 10.08 -1.57 -16.56
N ALA A 130 9.25 -2.48 -17.10
CA ALA A 130 7.87 -2.17 -17.48
C ALA A 130 6.99 -1.74 -16.29
N VAL A 131 7.18 -2.34 -15.10
CA VAL A 131 6.46 -1.93 -13.88
C VAL A 131 6.90 -0.54 -13.42
N LEU A 132 8.18 -0.20 -13.55
CA LEU A 132 8.68 1.13 -13.21
C LEU A 132 8.14 2.20 -14.17
N GLU A 133 8.16 1.94 -15.47
CA GLU A 133 7.57 2.82 -16.49
C GLU A 133 6.06 2.98 -16.25
N GLY A 134 5.34 1.88 -16.01
CA GLY A 134 3.91 1.91 -15.70
C GLY A 134 3.58 2.72 -14.45
N ARG A 135 4.44 2.67 -13.42
CA ARG A 135 4.28 3.47 -12.21
C ARG A 135 4.47 4.97 -12.47
N GLN A 136 5.40 5.35 -13.34
CA GLN A 136 5.59 6.74 -13.75
C GLN A 136 4.36 7.26 -14.49
N ILE A 137 3.88 6.52 -15.50
CA ILE A 137 2.69 6.87 -16.27
C ILE A 137 1.44 6.99 -15.37
N ALA A 138 1.29 6.09 -14.39
CA ALA A 138 0.18 6.15 -13.45
C ALA A 138 0.25 7.40 -12.56
N ALA A 139 1.44 7.79 -12.11
CA ALA A 139 1.64 9.01 -11.33
C ALA A 139 1.36 10.27 -12.16
N ASP A 140 1.84 10.31 -13.41
CA ASP A 140 1.59 11.42 -14.32
C ASP A 140 0.09 11.56 -14.61
N ARG A 141 -0.60 10.46 -14.90
CA ARG A 141 -2.06 10.45 -15.12
C ARG A 141 -2.84 10.86 -13.86
N GLN A 142 -2.38 10.48 -12.67
CA GLN A 142 -2.99 10.94 -11.42
C GLN A 142 -2.81 12.46 -11.23
N ALA A 143 -1.62 12.99 -11.52
CA ALA A 143 -1.36 14.42 -11.45
C ALA A 143 -2.19 15.21 -12.48
N GLU A 144 -2.33 14.70 -13.70
CA GLU A 144 -3.19 15.28 -14.73
C GLU A 144 -4.67 15.26 -14.33
N ALA A 145 -5.17 14.13 -13.79
CA ALA A 145 -6.55 14.02 -13.33
C ALA A 145 -6.85 14.93 -12.13
N GLU A 146 -5.88 15.12 -11.23
CA GLU A 146 -6.01 16.03 -10.08
C GLU A 146 -5.96 17.50 -10.53
N ALA A 147 -5.16 17.83 -11.56
CA ALA A 147 -5.16 19.13 -12.20
C ALA A 147 -6.48 19.43 -12.93
N GLU A 148 -7.04 18.46 -13.67
CA GLU A 148 -8.35 18.59 -14.34
C GLU A 148 -9.50 18.72 -13.33
N ALA A 149 -9.45 17.97 -12.22
CA ALA A 149 -10.44 18.07 -11.14
C ALA A 149 -10.35 19.40 -10.37
N ALA A 150 -9.14 19.97 -10.24
CA ALA A 150 -8.94 21.31 -9.67
C ALA A 150 -9.40 22.43 -10.63
N SER A 151 -9.48 22.17 -11.93
CA SER A 151 -9.98 23.09 -12.96
C SER A 151 -11.45 22.87 -13.33
N GLY A 152 -12.29 22.47 -12.36
CA GLY A 152 -13.72 22.21 -12.55
C GLY A 152 -14.46 23.30 -13.35
N PRO A 153 -15.59 22.95 -14.01
CA PRO A 153 -16.15 23.68 -15.14
C PRO A 153 -16.35 25.16 -14.84
N LEU A 154 -15.84 26.03 -15.72
CA LEU A 154 -16.36 27.39 -15.86
C LEU A 154 -17.86 27.25 -16.18
N GLU A 155 -18.69 27.45 -15.15
CA GLU A 155 -20.10 27.79 -15.33
C GLU A 155 -20.11 29.04 -16.22
N GLU A 156 -20.46 28.86 -17.49
CA GLU A 156 -20.90 29.96 -18.33
C GLU A 156 -22.17 30.50 -17.67
N VAL A 157 -22.00 31.53 -16.85
CA VAL A 157 -23.09 32.40 -16.40
C VAL A 157 -23.71 32.98 -17.68
N PRO A 158 -24.95 32.63 -18.07
CA PRO A 158 -25.61 33.28 -19.19
C PRO A 158 -25.79 34.75 -18.83
N GLY A 159 -25.33 35.65 -19.70
CA GLY A 159 -25.21 37.08 -19.42
C GLY A 159 -26.48 37.74 -18.92
N ASP A 160 -26.36 38.45 -17.80
CA ASP A 160 -27.28 39.48 -17.37
C ASP A 160 -27.16 40.69 -18.32
N GLU A 161 -28.05 40.78 -19.32
CA GLU A 161 -28.50 42.06 -19.85
C GLU A 161 -29.77 42.48 -19.09
N ASP A 162 -29.80 43.74 -18.66
CA ASP A 162 -30.91 44.47 -18.01
C ASP A 162 -31.00 44.39 -16.47
N TRP A 163 -30.08 45.08 -15.79
CA TRP A 163 -30.40 45.70 -14.50
C TRP A 163 -29.88 47.15 -14.47
N VAL A 164 -30.82 48.10 -14.52
CA VAL A 164 -30.57 49.54 -14.41
C VAL A 164 -30.57 49.93 -12.93
N PRO A 165 -29.55 50.64 -12.42
CA PRO A 165 -29.55 51.08 -11.03
C PRO A 165 -30.43 52.33 -10.90
N GLU A 166 -31.44 52.27 -10.06
CA GLU A 166 -32.19 53.44 -9.60
C GLU A 166 -31.59 53.88 -8.26
N GLU A 167 -31.02 55.08 -8.24
CA GLU A 167 -30.49 55.74 -7.05
C GLU A 167 -31.66 56.19 -6.15
N GLU A 168 -31.65 55.80 -4.88
CA GLU A 168 -32.20 56.64 -3.82
C GLU A 168 -31.21 56.80 -2.67
N GLU A 169 -30.88 58.05 -2.41
CA GLU A 169 -30.15 58.57 -1.26
C GLU A 169 -30.95 58.37 0.04
N GLY A 170 -30.25 58.24 1.17
CA GLY A 170 -30.86 58.53 2.47
C GLY A 170 -30.23 57.83 3.67
N GLU A 171 -29.25 58.50 4.28
CA GLU A 171 -29.02 58.67 5.73
C GLU A 171 -29.23 57.42 6.61
N GLY A 172 -28.20 56.82 7.21
CA GLY A 172 -27.38 57.44 8.24
C GLY A 172 -27.71 56.79 9.58
N GLU A 173 -26.68 56.32 10.29
CA GLU A 173 -26.45 56.52 11.74
C GLU A 173 -25.64 55.36 12.36
N SER A 174 -24.52 55.80 12.90
CA SER A 174 -23.49 55.13 13.70
C SER A 174 -23.96 54.66 15.08
N ALA A 175 -23.38 53.58 15.58
CA ALA A 175 -22.90 53.41 16.98
C ALA A 175 -22.33 51.98 17.11
N GLU A 176 -21.03 51.78 17.18
CA GLU A 176 -20.20 51.79 18.41
C GLU A 176 -20.61 50.79 19.50
N ALA A 177 -19.70 49.82 19.68
CA ALA A 177 -18.99 49.52 20.93
C ALA A 177 -19.47 48.39 21.85
N ARG A 178 -18.41 47.74 22.38
CA ARG A 178 -18.28 46.89 23.58
C ARG A 178 -18.82 45.47 23.45
N GLY A 179 -18.03 44.42 23.68
CA GLY A 179 -16.77 44.31 24.41
C GLY A 179 -17.01 43.48 25.66
N GLU A 180 -16.16 42.44 25.81
CA GLU A 180 -15.82 41.74 27.06
C GLU A 180 -16.98 40.97 27.76
N GLU A 181 -16.79 39.84 28.43
CA GLU A 181 -15.59 39.36 29.13
C GLU A 181 -15.70 37.85 29.43
N GLU A 182 -14.54 37.28 29.75
CA GLU A 182 -14.29 35.97 30.32
C GLU A 182 -15.03 35.74 31.65
N GLU A 183 -15.49 34.52 31.93
CA GLU A 183 -15.57 33.98 33.30
C GLU A 183 -15.29 32.46 33.33
N GLU A 184 -14.06 32.10 33.72
CA GLU A 184 -13.82 31.07 34.74
C GLU A 184 -13.47 31.81 36.05
N PRO A 185 -13.42 31.21 37.26
CA PRO A 185 -13.40 29.77 37.61
C PRO A 185 -14.30 29.43 38.83
N VAL A 186 -14.38 28.15 39.25
CA VAL A 186 -13.98 27.76 40.63
C VAL A 186 -13.98 26.25 40.89
N VAL A 187 -12.95 25.88 41.63
CA VAL A 187 -12.57 24.60 42.23
C VAL A 187 -13.46 24.25 43.44
N SER A 188 -13.86 22.98 43.61
CA SER A 188 -13.99 22.32 44.94
C SER A 188 -14.18 20.81 44.72
N ALA A 189 -13.25 19.94 45.11
CA ALA A 189 -13.10 19.35 46.45
C ALA A 189 -13.79 17.97 46.56
N LEU A 190 -12.96 16.96 46.91
CA LEU A 190 -13.24 15.72 47.65
C LEU A 190 -14.54 14.93 47.34
N ASP A 191 -14.39 13.67 46.91
CA ASP A 191 -14.70 12.53 47.79
C ASP A 191 -14.14 11.19 47.23
N ARG A 192 -13.42 10.49 48.12
CA ARG A 192 -13.12 9.04 48.26
C ARG A 192 -12.62 8.19 47.08
#